data_AF-A0A6B1CGY8-F1
#
_entry.id   AF-A0A6B1CGY8-F1
#
_cell.length_a   1.000
_cell.length_b   1.000
_cell.length_c   1.000
_cell.angle_alpha   90.00
_cell.angle_beta   90.00
_cell.angle_gamma   90.00
#
_symmetry.space_group_name_H-M   'P 1'
#
loop_
_entity.id
_entity.type
_entity.pdbx_description
1 polymer ?
#
loop_
_entity_poly.entity_id
_entity_poly.type
_entity_poly.pdbx_seq_one_letter_code
_entity_poly.pdbx_strand_id
1 'polypeptide(L)'
;MGTRTIQLDDDAEATLSVLCNQTGLSISEVLKRGLQAYAALAPKVSTAETPYQVFSRLDLGPGGYAIAPAKCAKTAATEAISKKR
;
A
#
# COMPACT_ATOMS: atom_id res chain seq x y z
N MET A 1 21.58 8.74 -21.38
CA MET A 1 20.16 8.44 -21.61
C MET A 1 20.07 7.20 -22.48
N GLY A 2 19.46 6.13 -22.01
CA GLY A 2 19.19 4.97 -22.86
C GLY A 2 17.90 5.19 -23.63
N THR A 3 17.94 5.17 -24.96
CA THR A 3 16.75 5.11 -25.79
C THR A 3 16.17 3.70 -25.68
N ARG A 4 15.00 3.58 -25.03
CA ARG A 4 14.21 2.35 -25.04
C ARG A 4 13.02 2.59 -25.96
N THR A 5 12.96 1.86 -27.06
CA THR A 5 11.80 1.87 -27.95
C THR A 5 10.72 0.99 -27.35
N ILE A 6 9.53 1.54 -27.15
CA ILE A 6 8.36 0.82 -26.64
C ILE A 6 7.36 0.79 -27.80
N GLN A 7 6.91 -0.41 -28.18
CA GLN A 7 5.79 -0.55 -29.12
C GLN A 7 4.49 -0.62 -28.31
N LEU A 8 3.55 0.24 -28.67
CA LEU A 8 2.19 0.23 -28.15
C LEU A 8 1.32 -0.62 -29.09
N ASP A 9 0.29 -1.25 -28.54
CA ASP A 9 -0.76 -1.82 -29.37
C ASP A 9 -1.67 -0.71 -29.92
N ASP A 10 -2.50 -1.06 -30.90
CA ASP A 10 -3.36 -0.11 -31.61
C ASP A 10 -4.32 0.62 -30.64
N ASP A 11 -4.80 -0.08 -29.61
CA ASP A 11 -5.71 0.47 -28.60
C ASP A 11 -5.01 1.52 -27.70
N ALA A 12 -3.78 1.23 -27.27
CA ALA A 12 -2.98 2.15 -26.48
C ALA A 12 -2.55 3.37 -27.31
N GLU A 13 -2.23 3.19 -28.59
CA GLU A 13 -1.86 4.30 -29.49
C GLU A 13 -3.05 5.22 -29.77
N ALA A 14 -4.25 4.65 -29.97
CA ALA A 14 -5.49 5.42 -30.07
C ALA A 14 -5.78 6.22 -28.80
N THR A 15 -5.64 5.58 -27.62
CA THR A 15 -5.86 6.22 -26.31
C THR A 15 -4.87 7.36 -26.08
N LEU A 16 -3.59 7.14 -26.38
CA LEU A 16 -2.54 8.14 -26.26
C LEU A 16 -2.81 9.34 -27.17
N SER A 17 -3.25 9.10 -28.40
CA SER A 17 -3.60 10.14 -29.36
C SER A 17 -4.76 11.02 -28.86
N VAL A 18 -5.80 10.41 -28.30
CA VAL A 18 -6.93 11.13 -27.68
C VAL A 18 -6.44 12.00 -26.52
N LEU A 19 -5.61 11.45 -25.63
CA LEU A 19 -5.09 12.18 -24.48
C LEU A 19 -4.19 13.35 -24.89
N CYS A 20 -3.31 13.17 -25.87
CA CYS A 20 -2.49 14.24 -26.43
C CYS A 20 -3.37 15.35 -27.02
N ASN A 21 -4.39 15.00 -27.80
CA ASN A 21 -5.30 15.96 -28.44
C ASN A 21 -6.14 16.75 -27.40
N GLN A 22 -6.60 16.09 -26.34
CA GLN A 22 -7.41 16.74 -25.30
C GLN A 22 -6.60 17.60 -24.34
N THR A 23 -5.37 17.18 -24.02
CA THR A 23 -4.53 17.87 -23.04
C THR A 23 -3.58 18.89 -23.66
N GLY A 24 -3.33 18.80 -24.98
CA GLY A 24 -2.32 19.60 -25.69
C GLY A 24 -0.88 19.28 -25.28
N LEU A 25 -0.66 18.20 -24.52
CA LEU A 25 0.65 17.80 -24.03
C LEU A 25 1.38 16.94 -25.07
N SER A 26 2.71 16.93 -24.99
CA SER A 26 3.51 16.02 -25.80
C SER A 26 3.33 14.57 -25.33
N ILE A 27 3.55 13.62 -26.25
CA ILE A 27 3.51 12.17 -25.97
C ILE A 27 4.32 11.83 -24.71
N SER A 28 5.54 12.35 -24.59
CA SER A 28 6.42 12.10 -23.44
C SER A 28 5.83 12.58 -22.12
N GLU A 29 5.13 13.72 -22.12
CA GLU A 29 4.54 14.28 -20.90
C GLU A 29 3.26 13.54 -20.50
N VAL A 30 2.43 13.12 -21.48
CA VAL A 30 1.27 12.27 -21.25
C VAL A 30 1.70 10.93 -20.65
N LEU A 31 2.71 10.27 -21.25
CA LEU A 31 3.24 9.00 -20.74
C LEU A 31 3.85 9.15 -19.35
N LYS A 32 4.59 10.22 -19.09
CA LYS A 32 5.16 10.51 -17.76
C LYS A 32 4.06 10.62 -16.70
N ARG A 33 3.00 11.37 -16.97
CA ARG A 33 1.87 11.53 -16.05
C ARG A 33 1.09 10.23 -15.88
N GLY A 34 0.88 9.48 -16.96
CA GLY A 34 0.25 8.16 -16.91
C GLY A 34 1.02 7.18 -16.02
N LEU A 35 2.35 7.12 -16.16
CA LEU A 35 3.20 6.27 -15.32
C LEU A 35 3.20 6.73 -13.85
N GLN A 36 3.20 8.04 -13.59
CA GLN A 36 3.10 8.56 -12.21
C GLN A 36 1.75 8.22 -11.58
N ALA A 37 0.66 8.34 -12.33
CA ALA A 37 -0.67 7.96 -11.87
C ALA A 37 -0.75 6.46 -11.58
N TYR A 38 -0.22 5.62 -12.48
CA TYR A 38 -0.17 4.17 -12.28
C TYR A 38 0.71 3.79 -11.09
N ALA A 39 1.86 4.43 -10.90
CA ALA A 39 2.72 4.22 -9.74
C ALA A 39 2.05 4.59 -8.41
N ALA A 40 1.14 5.58 -8.41
CA ALA A 40 0.33 5.90 -7.23
C ALA A 40 -0.77 4.87 -6.94
N LEU A 41 -1.23 4.14 -7.96
CA LEU A 41 -2.23 3.08 -7.84
C LEU A 41 -1.63 1.71 -7.51
N ALA A 42 -0.42 1.42 -7.99
CA ALA A 42 0.23 0.13 -7.83
C ALA A 42 0.35 -0.35 -6.35
N PRO A 43 0.64 0.50 -5.35
CA PRO A 43 0.65 0.10 -3.94
C PRO A 43 -0.73 -0.39 -3.48
N LYS A 44 -1.82 0.19 -3.99
CA LYS A 44 -3.19 -0.17 -3.60
C LYS A 44 -3.63 -1.52 -4.16
N VAL A 45 -3.01 -1.97 -5.26
CA VAL A 45 -3.36 -3.22 -5.96
C VAL A 45 -2.42 -4.37 -5.56
N SER A 46 -1.15 -4.07 -5.24
CA SER A 46 -0.11 -5.09 -5.02
C SER A 46 0.04 -5.52 -3.56
N THR A 47 -0.35 -4.68 -2.60
CA THR A 47 -0.38 -5.09 -1.19
C THR A 47 -1.83 -5.23 -0.75
N ALA A 48 -2.38 -6.43 -0.93
CA ALA A 48 -3.42 -6.89 -0.03
C ALA A 48 -2.80 -6.86 1.37
N GLU A 49 -3.03 -5.78 2.12
CA GLU A 49 -2.54 -5.69 3.48
C GLU A 49 -3.00 -6.94 4.21
N THR A 50 -2.03 -7.71 4.72
CA THR A 50 -2.41 -8.92 5.44
C THR A 50 -3.18 -8.49 6.68
N PRO A 51 -4.17 -9.29 7.15
CA PRO A 51 -4.88 -8.97 8.39
C PRO A 51 -3.92 -8.64 9.53
N TYR A 52 -2.77 -9.32 9.58
CA TYR A 52 -1.68 -9.03 10.53
C TYR A 52 -1.15 -7.59 10.43
N GLN A 53 -0.90 -7.07 9.22
CA GLN A 53 -0.41 -5.71 9.04
C GLN A 53 -1.43 -4.69 9.55
N VAL A 54 -2.72 -4.92 9.32
CA VAL A 54 -3.80 -4.09 9.87
C VAL A 54 -3.78 -4.14 11.40
N PHE A 55 -3.80 -5.33 12.00
CA PHE A 55 -3.78 -5.49 13.46
C PHE A 55 -2.51 -4.89 14.11
N SER A 56 -1.35 -4.97 13.45
CA SER A 56 -0.08 -4.44 13.98
C SER A 56 -0.04 -2.92 14.10
N ARG A 57 -0.88 -2.20 13.34
CA ARG A 57 -0.95 -0.74 13.36
C ARG A 57 -2.05 -0.20 14.29
N LEU A 58 -2.89 -1.07 14.85
CA LEU A 58 -3.94 -0.65 15.76
C LEU A 58 -3.32 -0.24 17.11
N ASP A 59 -3.58 1.00 17.50
CA ASP A 59 -3.42 1.41 18.90
C ASP A 59 -4.62 0.89 19.70
N LEU A 60 -4.38 -0.13 20.53
CA LEU A 60 -5.43 -0.76 21.32
C LEU A 60 -5.68 -0.01 22.64
N GLY A 61 -4.93 1.07 22.90
CA GLY A 61 -5.02 1.84 24.13
C GLY A 61 -4.48 1.08 25.35
N PRO A 62 -4.58 1.68 26.55
CA PRO A 62 -4.10 1.08 27.78
C PRO A 62 -4.90 -0.18 28.12
N GLY A 63 -4.22 -1.33 28.19
CA GLY A 63 -4.82 -2.63 28.53
C GLY A 63 -5.37 -3.44 27.35
N GLY A 64 -5.33 -2.89 26.12
CA GLY A 64 -5.75 -3.63 24.92
C GLY A 64 -4.70 -4.61 24.37
N TYR A 65 -3.46 -4.50 24.84
CA TYR A 65 -2.36 -5.37 24.45
C TYR A 65 -2.24 -6.61 25.34
N ALA A 66 -1.76 -7.72 24.76
CA ALA A 66 -1.43 -8.91 25.51
C ALA A 66 -0.28 -8.62 26.49
N ILE A 67 -0.51 -8.90 27.78
CA ILE A 67 0.47 -8.68 28.85
C ILE A 67 1.62 -9.71 28.79
N ALA A 68 1.35 -10.90 28.25
CA ALA A 68 2.35 -11.96 28.06
C ALA A 68 1.92 -12.96 26.96
N PRO A 69 2.86 -13.77 26.42
CA PRO A 69 2.53 -14.88 25.53
C PRO A 69 1.58 -15.89 26.19
N ALA A 70 0.74 -16.55 25.38
CA ALA A 70 -0.27 -17.50 25.86
C ALA A 70 0.32 -18.63 26.74
N LYS A 71 1.54 -19.09 26.45
CA LYS A 71 2.24 -20.13 27.24
C LYS A 71 2.52 -19.70 28.69
N CYS A 72 2.56 -18.39 28.95
CA CYS A 72 2.84 -17.80 30.26
C CYS A 72 1.60 -17.13 30.87
N ALA A 73 0.40 -17.39 30.35
CA ALA A 73 -0.81 -16.68 30.78
C ALA A 73 -1.10 -16.82 32.28
N LYS A 74 -0.88 -18.02 32.85
CA LYS A 74 -1.15 -18.29 34.28
C LYS A 74 -0.24 -17.49 35.21
N THR A 75 1.06 -17.43 34.91
CA THR A 75 2.03 -16.67 35.72
C THR A 75 1.78 -15.17 35.57
N ALA A 76 1.60 -14.68 34.34
CA ALA A 76 1.30 -13.28 34.07
C ALA A 76 0.00 -12.79 34.73
N ALA A 77 -1.05 -13.61 34.74
CA ALA A 77 -2.30 -13.30 35.44
C ALA A 77 -2.10 -13.20 36.95
N THR A 78 -1.32 -14.12 37.53
CA THR A 78 -1.02 -14.12 38.97
C THR A 78 -0.25 -12.86 39.38
N GLU A 79 0.76 -12.47 38.60
CA GLU A 79 1.53 -11.24 38.81
C GLU A 79 0.70 -9.97 38.62
N ALA A 80 -0.22 -9.96 37.65
CA ALA A 80 -1.10 -8.82 37.42
C ALA A 80 -2.10 -8.64 38.57
N ILE A 81 -2.65 -9.74 39.09
CA ILE A 81 -3.56 -9.73 40.24
C ILE A 81 -2.82 -9.30 41.52
N SER A 82 -1.59 -9.78 41.73
CA SER A 82 -0.82 -9.43 42.93
C SER A 82 -0.40 -7.96 42.95
N LYS A 83 -0.05 -7.36 41.80
CA LYS A 83 0.28 -5.92 41.70
C LYS A 83 -0.91 -4.98 41.96
N LYS A 84 -2.14 -5.47 41.79
CA LYS A 84 -3.37 -4.69 42.02
C LYS A 84 -3.82 -4.71 43.47
N ARG A 85 -3.33 -5.66 44.26
CA ARG A 85 -3.66 -5.84 45.67
C ARG A 85 -2.71 -5.04 46.55
#